data_AF-A0A1X2I869-F1
#
_entry.id   AF-A0A1X2I869-F1
#
_cell.length_a   1.000
_cell.length_b   1.000
_cell.length_c   1.000
_cell.angle_alpha   90.00
_cell.angle_beta   90.00
_cell.angle_gamma   90.00
#
_symmetry.space_group_name_H-M   'P 1'
#
loop_
_entity.id
_entity.type
_entity.pdbx_description
1 polymer ?
#
loop_
_entity_poly.entity_id
_entity_poly.type
_entity_poly.pdbx_seq_one_letter_code
_entity_poly.pdbx_strand_id
1 'polypeptide(L)'
;MSSTSQQQQVFLDEVEHTFLVKQTQLNAMLQGFIQDMKSSLKTPGSTGLKMIPSFVTGYPTGDEKGTYLAVEISGIDIYVCQCILKGDHGKLAINQYQYKIPDDYTTGEDVHVLIEYVTDCVVDFLQRVGACLEDPVTMCISLGFAIQQTSLDHGIIVGLEHGFGYTNAIGCDIVDLFRFEERGLAVKIVAVANDTVCTLLAHAYQHPMTRIGIVHGAGTNCSYYDHIDNINMGDTTVSPSSSFYSSMTDDDDDDNRDMIINTEWCSFGGHHLPRNEFDIRVDEESNNQGIHLFEKMTTGMYLGELVRHVLVYLNQLGVISFFNNDDEDCLLDTPYHFDTSYMYVCEADQDNELNDTRVILEEMCQTGATSLNDRLIVKKVCSWVGQRAARLLGTNVASVVTYMVEQGIVDPNEEFAIAISGDIYEDYPNFHPRVCSTVRSMIDPHVASRLSVGIVKHSRIVGAAIVAMMAGKTNYHHRDYYCLLQS
;
A
#
# COMPACT_ATOMS: atom_id res chain seq x y z
N MET A 1 5.65 -44.28 -5.88
CA MET A 1 6.08 -43.29 -4.87
C MET A 1 7.60 -43.18 -4.94
N SER A 2 8.13 -42.31 -5.80
CA SER A 2 9.57 -42.03 -5.79
C SER A 2 9.81 -41.08 -4.61
N SER A 3 10.35 -41.60 -3.51
CA SER A 3 10.80 -40.78 -2.39
C SER A 3 11.92 -39.87 -2.84
N THR A 4 11.91 -38.61 -2.41
CA THR A 4 13.03 -37.66 -2.56
C THR A 4 14.34 -38.34 -2.14
N SER A 5 15.37 -38.28 -2.99
CA SER A 5 16.65 -38.90 -2.65
C SER A 5 17.29 -38.18 -1.46
N GLN A 6 18.18 -38.84 -0.73
CA GLN A 6 18.87 -38.22 0.41
C GLN A 6 19.64 -36.96 -0.01
N GLN A 7 20.21 -36.95 -1.22
CA GLN A 7 20.91 -35.79 -1.77
C GLN A 7 19.95 -34.65 -2.14
N GLN A 8 18.79 -34.97 -2.73
CA GLN A 8 17.75 -33.98 -3.02
C GLN A 8 17.21 -33.35 -1.74
N GLN A 9 17.04 -34.13 -0.68
CA GLN A 9 16.58 -33.62 0.61
C GLN A 9 17.57 -32.63 1.23
N VAL A 10 18.89 -32.86 1.11
CA VAL A 10 19.91 -31.92 1.60
C VAL A 10 19.79 -30.56 0.92
N PHE A 11 19.65 -30.51 -0.41
CA PHE A 11 19.48 -29.25 -1.12
C PHE A 11 18.17 -28.53 -0.77
N LEU A 12 17.09 -29.30 -0.57
CA LEU A 12 15.81 -28.72 -0.12
C LEU A 12 15.92 -28.14 1.29
N ASP A 13 16.60 -28.83 2.22
CA ASP A 13 16.83 -28.35 3.58
C ASP A 13 17.71 -27.08 3.59
N GLU A 14 18.72 -27.00 2.71
CA GLU A 14 19.54 -25.80 2.52
C GLU A 14 18.71 -24.62 2.05
N VAL A 15 17.90 -24.80 0.99
CA VAL A 15 17.00 -23.76 0.48
C VAL A 15 15.98 -23.36 1.55
N GLU A 16 15.33 -24.30 2.21
CA GLU A 16 14.39 -24.02 3.30
C GLU A 16 15.04 -23.13 4.37
N HIS A 17 16.28 -23.44 4.77
CA HIS A 17 17.00 -22.67 5.78
C HIS A 17 17.20 -21.20 5.41
N THR A 18 17.37 -20.89 4.12
CA THR A 18 17.51 -19.49 3.64
C THR A 18 16.22 -18.68 3.74
N PHE A 19 15.06 -19.33 3.77
CA PHE A 19 13.76 -18.68 3.95
C PHE A 19 13.29 -18.65 5.41
N LEU A 20 13.95 -19.39 6.32
CA LEU A 20 13.68 -19.35 7.75
C LEU A 20 14.21 -18.06 8.39
N VAL A 21 13.28 -17.21 8.84
CA VAL A 21 13.63 -16.00 9.60
C VAL A 21 13.65 -16.29 11.10
N LYS A 22 14.80 -16.08 11.73
CA LYS A 22 14.99 -16.27 13.18
C LYS A 22 14.33 -15.14 13.96
N GLN A 23 13.87 -15.44 15.18
CA GLN A 23 13.28 -14.42 16.07
C GLN A 23 14.22 -13.23 16.31
N THR A 24 15.53 -13.48 16.41
CA THR A 24 16.54 -12.43 16.57
C THR A 24 16.60 -11.49 15.37
N GLN A 25 16.39 -11.99 14.15
CA GLN A 25 16.33 -11.16 12.94
C GLN A 25 15.05 -10.33 12.92
N LEU A 26 13.90 -10.92 13.28
CA LEU A 26 12.63 -10.18 13.39
C LEU A 26 12.72 -9.06 14.45
N ASN A 27 13.33 -9.33 15.60
CA ASN A 27 13.52 -8.32 16.64
C ASN A 27 14.46 -7.19 16.17
N ALA A 28 15.54 -7.53 15.46
CA ALA A 28 16.46 -6.53 14.90
C ALA A 28 15.79 -5.67 13.82
N MET A 29 14.96 -6.29 12.98
CA MET A 29 14.14 -5.61 11.98
C MET A 29 13.15 -4.65 12.64
N LEU A 30 12.46 -5.10 13.71
CA LEU A 30 11.52 -4.26 14.45
C LEU A 30 12.19 -3.02 15.04
N GLN A 31 13.33 -3.21 15.72
CA GLN A 31 14.06 -2.10 16.33
C GLN A 31 14.66 -1.15 15.28
N GLY A 32 15.17 -1.69 14.17
CA GLY A 32 15.66 -0.90 13.03
C GLY A 32 14.56 -0.04 12.43
N PHE A 33 13.37 -0.61 12.20
CA PHE A 33 12.23 0.12 11.66
C PHE A 33 11.79 1.28 12.56
N ILE A 34 11.68 1.04 13.88
CA ILE A 34 11.33 2.08 14.86
C ILE A 34 12.38 3.20 14.86
N GLN A 35 13.67 2.85 14.77
CA GLN A 35 14.75 3.83 14.71
C GLN A 35 14.68 4.65 13.42
N ASP A 36 14.37 4.01 12.29
CA ASP A 36 14.23 4.69 11.00
C ASP A 36 13.04 5.66 11.00
N MET A 37 11.89 5.27 11.58
CA MET A 37 10.74 6.16 11.75
C MET A 37 11.13 7.41 12.56
N LYS A 38 11.75 7.21 13.73
CA LYS A 38 12.21 8.30 14.61
C LYS A 38 13.22 9.22 13.91
N SER A 39 14.09 8.67 13.08
CA SER A 39 15.13 9.42 12.37
C SER A 39 14.53 10.22 11.21
N SER A 40 13.67 9.60 10.40
CA SER A 40 13.08 10.23 9.22
C SER A 40 12.08 11.35 9.56
N LEU A 41 11.34 11.25 10.66
CA LEU A 41 10.48 12.34 11.15
C LEU A 41 11.27 13.60 11.57
N LYS A 42 12.52 13.43 12.01
CA LYS A 42 13.42 14.52 12.43
C LYS A 42 14.32 15.03 11.31
N THR A 43 14.63 14.17 10.35
CA THR A 43 15.58 14.46 9.27
C THR A 43 15.12 13.70 8.02
N PRO A 44 14.26 14.32 7.20
CA PRO A 44 13.76 13.71 5.98
C PRO A 44 14.90 13.23 5.07
N GLY A 45 14.77 12.02 4.54
CA GLY A 45 15.78 11.39 3.69
C GLY A 45 17.01 10.84 4.42
N SER A 46 17.04 10.84 5.77
CA SER A 46 18.11 10.20 6.54
C SER A 46 18.10 8.66 6.45
N THR A 47 16.95 8.07 6.13
CA THR A 47 16.76 6.62 5.97
C THR A 47 15.94 6.32 4.71
N GLY A 48 15.63 5.03 4.47
CA GLY A 48 14.73 4.62 3.39
C GLY A 48 13.28 5.08 3.59
N LEU A 49 12.83 5.25 4.85
CA LEU A 49 11.48 5.71 5.17
C LEU A 49 11.33 7.19 4.86
N LYS A 50 10.28 7.57 4.13
CA LYS A 50 10.03 8.98 3.76
C LYS A 50 9.28 9.75 4.84
N MET A 51 8.38 9.09 5.58
CA MET A 51 7.57 9.68 6.67
C MET A 51 6.88 10.99 6.24
N ILE A 52 6.18 10.95 5.10
CA ILE A 52 5.55 12.09 4.44
C ILE A 52 4.30 12.54 5.23
N PRO A 53 4.21 13.81 5.67
CA PRO A 53 3.01 14.36 6.28
C PRO A 53 1.89 14.44 5.24
N SER A 54 0.72 13.86 5.55
CA SER A 54 -0.43 13.90 4.65
C SER A 54 -1.27 15.17 4.75
N PHE A 55 -1.00 16.01 5.76
CA PHE A 55 -1.83 17.17 6.13
C PHE A 55 -3.28 16.83 6.52
N VAL A 56 -3.62 15.55 6.66
CA VAL A 56 -4.91 15.11 7.19
C VAL A 56 -4.80 15.01 8.71
N THR A 57 -5.54 15.86 9.41
CA THR A 57 -5.60 15.89 10.87
C THR A 57 -6.97 15.49 11.41
N GLY A 58 -7.00 15.08 12.67
CA GLY A 58 -8.22 14.68 13.36
C GLY A 58 -8.79 13.34 12.91
N TYR A 59 -9.92 12.99 13.52
CA TYR A 59 -10.55 11.69 13.40
C TYR A 59 -11.95 11.78 12.78
N PRO A 60 -12.31 10.91 11.82
CA PRO A 60 -13.70 10.77 11.42
C PRO A 60 -14.50 10.12 12.55
N THR A 61 -15.68 10.64 12.83
CA THR A 61 -16.55 10.13 13.90
C THR A 61 -17.58 9.12 13.39
N GLY A 62 -17.84 9.11 12.08
CA GLY A 62 -18.90 8.31 11.45
C GLY A 62 -20.26 9.00 11.45
N ASP A 63 -20.38 10.19 12.04
CA ASP A 63 -21.62 10.97 12.07
C ASP A 63 -21.65 12.12 11.07
N GLU A 64 -20.55 12.34 10.35
CA GLU A 64 -20.46 13.34 9.30
C GLU A 64 -21.42 13.03 8.16
N LYS A 65 -21.97 14.10 7.58
CA LYS A 65 -22.94 14.04 6.48
C LYS A 65 -22.47 14.92 5.34
N GLY A 66 -22.86 14.56 4.13
CA GLY A 66 -22.53 15.33 2.93
C GLY A 66 -22.32 14.44 1.73
N THR A 67 -22.08 15.08 0.58
CA THR A 67 -21.77 14.39 -0.67
C THR A 67 -20.41 14.87 -1.15
N TYR A 68 -19.50 13.93 -1.37
CA TYR A 68 -18.11 14.21 -1.70
C TYR A 68 -17.71 13.41 -2.93
N LEU A 69 -16.93 14.02 -3.82
CA LEU A 69 -16.42 13.40 -5.03
C LEU A 69 -15.01 12.85 -4.77
N ALA A 70 -14.69 11.73 -5.39
CA ALA A 70 -13.35 11.16 -5.40
C ALA A 70 -12.98 10.75 -6.82
N VAL A 71 -11.72 11.00 -7.18
CA VAL A 71 -11.10 10.47 -8.40
C VAL A 71 -9.88 9.68 -7.98
N GLU A 72 -9.80 8.44 -8.45
CA GLU A 72 -8.63 7.59 -8.31
C GLU A 72 -8.05 7.27 -9.69
N ILE A 73 -6.74 7.45 -9.86
CA ILE A 73 -5.99 6.90 -11.00
C ILE A 73 -5.12 5.76 -10.47
N SER A 74 -5.45 4.53 -10.86
CA SER A 74 -4.75 3.31 -10.44
C SER A 74 -4.35 2.50 -11.66
N GLY A 75 -3.06 2.57 -12.03
CA GLY A 75 -2.58 1.98 -13.28
C GLY A 75 -3.28 2.60 -14.48
N ILE A 76 -3.87 1.76 -15.34
CA ILE A 76 -4.58 2.19 -16.56
C ILE A 76 -6.08 2.42 -16.35
N ASP A 77 -6.55 2.39 -15.11
CA ASP A 77 -7.96 2.59 -14.76
C ASP A 77 -8.15 3.89 -13.98
N ILE A 78 -9.23 4.61 -14.32
CA ILE A 78 -9.73 5.76 -13.58
C ILE A 78 -11.03 5.34 -12.92
N TYR A 79 -11.16 5.63 -11.63
CA TYR A 79 -12.41 5.48 -10.90
C TYR A 79 -12.90 6.86 -10.48
N VAL A 80 -14.13 7.18 -10.86
CA VAL A 80 -14.84 8.37 -10.39
C VAL A 80 -15.97 7.94 -9.47
N CYS A 81 -16.10 8.61 -8.34
CA CYS A 81 -17.06 8.22 -7.33
C CYS A 81 -17.67 9.40 -6.60
N GLN A 82 -18.96 9.26 -6.32
CA GLN A 82 -19.71 10.10 -5.41
C GLN A 82 -20.02 9.29 -4.15
N CYS A 83 -19.46 9.72 -3.03
CA CYS A 83 -19.75 9.17 -1.71
C CYS A 83 -20.73 10.07 -0.97
N ILE A 84 -21.87 9.50 -0.58
CA ILE A 84 -22.93 10.16 0.19
C ILE A 84 -22.84 9.67 1.63
N LEU A 85 -22.27 10.50 2.49
CA LEU A 85 -22.15 10.25 3.93
C LEU A 85 -23.51 10.54 4.59
N LYS A 86 -24.07 9.52 5.24
CA LYS A 86 -25.38 9.60 5.89
C LYS A 86 -25.27 9.84 7.40
N GLY A 87 -24.07 9.75 7.95
CA GLY A 87 -23.81 9.69 9.38
C GLY A 87 -24.32 8.38 9.97
N ASP A 88 -24.89 8.43 11.17
CA ASP A 88 -25.50 7.28 11.85
C ASP A 88 -24.52 6.11 12.00
N HIS A 89 -23.34 6.37 12.57
CA HIS A 89 -22.28 5.39 12.78
C HIS A 89 -21.70 4.81 11.48
N GLY A 90 -21.28 5.69 10.57
CA GLY A 90 -20.49 5.33 9.40
C GLY A 90 -21.30 4.89 8.18
N LYS A 91 -22.61 5.13 8.15
CA LYS A 91 -23.43 4.75 6.98
C LYS A 91 -23.13 5.66 5.80
N LEU A 92 -22.91 5.06 4.65
CA LEU A 92 -22.68 5.76 3.40
C LEU A 92 -23.38 5.08 2.22
N ALA A 93 -23.47 5.79 1.10
CA ALA A 93 -23.83 5.23 -0.20
C ALA A 93 -22.81 5.67 -1.24
N ILE A 94 -22.53 4.78 -2.19
CA ILE A 94 -21.49 4.96 -3.20
C ILE A 94 -22.14 4.85 -4.57
N ASN A 95 -21.94 5.86 -5.39
CA ASN A 95 -22.07 5.74 -6.84
C ASN A 95 -20.66 5.75 -7.41
N GLN A 96 -20.27 4.75 -8.19
CA GLN A 96 -18.94 4.69 -8.79
C GLN A 96 -19.03 4.30 -10.26
N TYR A 97 -18.08 4.76 -11.06
CA TYR A 97 -17.91 4.34 -12.44
C TYR A 97 -16.43 4.22 -12.78
N GLN A 98 -16.09 3.18 -13.52
CA GLN A 98 -14.72 2.89 -13.97
C GLN A 98 -14.58 3.28 -15.43
N TYR A 99 -13.48 3.95 -15.74
CA TYR A 99 -13.06 4.33 -17.08
C TYR A 99 -11.69 3.73 -17.35
N LYS A 100 -11.50 3.17 -18.55
CA LYS A 100 -10.19 2.70 -18.98
C LYS A 100 -9.43 3.85 -19.64
N ILE A 101 -8.16 4.03 -19.31
CA ILE A 101 -7.27 4.97 -19.99
C ILE A 101 -6.85 4.34 -21.32
N PRO A 102 -7.08 5.02 -22.46
CA PRO A 102 -6.57 4.57 -23.76
C PRO A 102 -5.04 4.48 -23.74
N ASP A 103 -4.47 3.46 -24.39
CA ASP A 103 -3.01 3.24 -24.41
C ASP A 103 -2.24 4.48 -24.91
N ASP A 104 -2.79 5.17 -25.92
CA ASP A 104 -2.23 6.41 -26.48
C ASP A 104 -2.17 7.58 -25.47
N TYR A 105 -2.85 7.47 -24.31
CA TYR A 105 -2.90 8.49 -23.25
C TYR A 105 -2.03 8.11 -22.03
N THR A 106 -1.19 7.09 -22.16
CA THR A 106 -0.23 6.72 -21.10
C THR A 106 1.11 7.43 -21.29
N THR A 107 1.48 7.81 -22.51
CA THR A 107 2.76 8.46 -22.81
C THR A 107 2.58 9.59 -23.82
N GLY A 108 3.39 10.64 -23.70
CA GLY A 108 3.36 11.75 -24.64
C GLY A 108 4.18 12.95 -24.19
N GLU A 109 4.17 14.01 -25.00
CA GLU A 109 4.87 15.26 -24.68
C GLU A 109 4.07 16.16 -23.73
N ASP A 110 2.74 16.01 -23.71
CA ASP A 110 1.84 16.87 -22.95
C ASP A 110 0.89 16.09 -22.03
N VAL A 111 1.14 16.15 -20.72
CA VAL A 111 0.28 15.56 -19.68
C VAL A 111 -1.15 16.08 -19.69
N HIS A 112 -1.41 17.28 -20.23
CA HIS A 112 -2.77 17.84 -20.26
C HIS A 112 -3.74 16.97 -21.06
N VAL A 113 -3.27 16.15 -22.01
CA VAL A 113 -4.11 15.18 -22.73
C VAL A 113 -4.75 14.17 -21.76
N LEU A 114 -3.95 13.63 -20.84
CA LEU A 114 -4.43 12.71 -19.80
C LEU A 114 -5.38 13.44 -18.83
N ILE A 115 -5.01 14.65 -18.40
CA ILE A 115 -5.80 15.41 -17.41
C ILE A 115 -7.15 15.85 -18.00
N GLU A 116 -7.20 16.22 -19.27
CA GLU A 116 -8.44 16.51 -19.99
C GLU A 116 -9.32 15.26 -20.12
N TYR A 117 -8.73 14.09 -20.40
CA TYR A 117 -9.47 12.83 -20.41
C TYR A 117 -10.07 12.48 -19.04
N VAL A 118 -9.29 12.64 -17.96
CA VAL A 118 -9.80 12.46 -16.58
C VAL A 118 -10.94 13.44 -16.30
N THR A 119 -10.80 14.70 -16.75
CA THR A 119 -11.85 15.71 -16.62
C THR A 119 -13.12 15.31 -17.37
N ASP A 120 -13.00 14.80 -18.60
CA ASP A 120 -14.13 14.29 -19.38
C ASP A 120 -14.81 13.08 -18.69
N CYS A 121 -14.03 12.21 -18.05
CA CYS A 121 -14.57 11.11 -17.23
C CYS A 121 -15.40 11.64 -16.05
N VAL A 122 -14.94 12.70 -15.37
CA VAL A 122 -15.68 13.35 -14.28
C VAL A 122 -16.98 13.98 -14.80
N VAL A 123 -16.96 14.65 -15.96
CA VAL A 123 -18.16 15.22 -16.59
C VAL A 123 -19.19 14.13 -16.87
N ASP A 124 -18.79 13.06 -17.57
CA ASP A 124 -19.66 11.94 -17.92
C ASP A 124 -20.23 11.27 -16.66
N PHE A 125 -19.41 11.08 -15.63
CA PHE A 125 -19.87 10.51 -14.36
C PHE A 125 -20.94 11.38 -13.69
N LEU A 126 -20.71 12.69 -13.56
CA LEU A 126 -21.66 13.61 -12.93
C LEU A 126 -23.00 13.64 -13.68
N GLN A 127 -22.98 13.54 -15.01
CA GLN A 127 -24.19 13.41 -15.82
C GLN A 127 -24.93 12.09 -15.55
N ARG A 128 -24.22 10.97 -15.41
CA ARG A 128 -24.82 9.65 -15.12
C ARG A 128 -25.54 9.60 -13.78
N VAL A 129 -24.96 10.23 -12.75
CA VAL A 129 -25.57 10.29 -11.41
C VAL A 129 -26.65 11.38 -11.29
N GLY A 130 -26.91 12.13 -12.36
CA GLY A 130 -27.92 13.19 -12.39
C GLY A 130 -27.57 14.39 -11.52
N ALA A 131 -26.28 14.65 -11.28
CA ALA A 131 -25.83 15.82 -10.54
C ALA A 131 -25.94 17.08 -11.41
N CYS A 132 -26.24 18.22 -10.79
CA CYS A 132 -26.13 19.52 -11.45
C CYS A 132 -24.65 19.92 -11.50
N LEU A 133 -24.13 20.18 -12.71
CA LEU A 133 -22.72 20.54 -12.90
C LEU A 133 -22.34 21.89 -12.27
N GLU A 134 -23.35 22.73 -11.99
CA GLU A 134 -23.20 24.05 -11.36
C GLU A 134 -23.22 23.99 -9.82
N ASP A 135 -23.64 22.85 -9.23
CA ASP A 135 -23.66 22.69 -7.77
C ASP A 135 -22.22 22.50 -7.27
N PRO A 136 -21.75 23.29 -6.28
CA PRO A 136 -20.41 23.12 -5.74
C PRO A 136 -20.21 21.74 -5.12
N VAL A 137 -19.24 20.99 -5.63
CA VAL A 137 -18.83 19.69 -5.08
C VAL A 137 -17.35 19.72 -4.74
N THR A 138 -17.01 19.26 -3.54
CA THR A 138 -15.62 19.08 -3.13
C THR A 138 -15.12 17.71 -3.53
N MET A 139 -13.87 17.68 -3.98
CA MET A 139 -13.23 16.48 -4.51
C MET A 139 -11.88 16.24 -3.87
N CYS A 140 -11.56 14.96 -3.63
CA CYS A 140 -10.20 14.52 -3.37
C CYS A 140 -9.68 13.71 -4.56
N ILE A 141 -8.40 13.86 -4.87
CA ILE A 141 -7.72 13.05 -5.87
C ILE A 141 -6.78 12.08 -5.15
N SER A 142 -6.94 10.78 -5.44
CA SER A 142 -5.98 9.75 -5.04
C SER A 142 -5.21 9.27 -6.27
N LEU A 143 -3.89 9.28 -6.19
CA LEU A 143 -3.02 9.02 -7.34
C LEU A 143 -1.97 7.98 -6.99
N GLY A 144 -1.79 7.01 -7.89
CA GLY A 144 -0.65 6.09 -7.87
C GLY A 144 0.64 6.71 -8.44
N PHE A 145 0.85 8.02 -8.28
CA PHE A 145 2.08 8.70 -8.68
C PHE A 145 2.92 9.05 -7.44
N ALA A 146 4.23 9.11 -7.62
CA ALA A 146 5.10 9.63 -6.59
C ALA A 146 4.90 11.16 -6.49
N ILE A 147 4.27 11.59 -5.40
CA ILE A 147 3.92 13.00 -5.15
C ILE A 147 4.63 13.47 -3.89
N GLN A 148 5.30 14.61 -4.00
CA GLN A 148 5.75 15.38 -2.84
C GLN A 148 4.60 16.31 -2.43
N GLN A 149 3.86 15.89 -1.41
CA GLN A 149 2.72 16.66 -0.91
C GLN A 149 3.20 17.91 -0.15
N THR A 150 2.67 19.08 -0.52
CA THR A 150 3.09 20.39 0.03
C THR A 150 2.02 21.06 0.89
N SER A 151 0.76 20.71 0.69
CA SER A 151 -0.37 21.00 1.57
C SER A 151 -1.41 19.90 1.41
N LEU A 152 -2.55 20.02 2.11
CA LEU A 152 -3.66 19.09 1.93
C LEU A 152 -4.14 19.07 0.47
N ASP A 153 -4.23 20.24 -0.16
CA ASP A 153 -4.77 20.49 -1.51
C ASP A 153 -3.71 20.76 -2.59
N HIS A 154 -2.42 20.52 -2.32
CA HIS A 154 -1.35 20.70 -3.29
C HIS A 154 -0.28 19.60 -3.20
N GLY A 155 0.29 19.24 -4.34
CA GLY A 155 1.31 18.19 -4.42
C GLY A 155 2.07 18.22 -5.73
N ILE A 156 3.39 18.16 -5.63
CA ILE A 156 4.29 18.20 -6.78
C ILE A 156 4.57 16.77 -7.26
N ILE A 157 4.33 16.52 -8.55
CA ILE A 157 4.66 15.22 -9.17
C ILE A 157 6.19 15.09 -9.24
N VAL A 158 6.74 14.08 -8.59
CA VAL A 158 8.20 13.80 -8.62
C VAL A 158 8.55 12.57 -9.44
N GLY A 159 7.58 11.69 -9.69
CA GLY A 159 7.75 10.51 -10.52
C GLY A 159 6.40 10.01 -11.04
N LEU A 160 6.40 9.60 -12.31
CA LEU A 160 5.29 8.89 -12.92
C LEU A 160 5.62 7.40 -12.85
N GLU A 161 4.70 6.63 -12.29
CA GLU A 161 4.85 5.18 -12.15
C GLU A 161 3.93 4.45 -13.15
N HIS A 162 3.87 3.12 -13.07
CA HIS A 162 2.90 2.31 -13.81
C HIS A 162 2.84 2.51 -15.34
N GLY A 163 3.97 2.86 -15.96
CA GLY A 163 4.09 2.99 -17.41
C GLY A 163 3.69 4.37 -17.96
N PHE A 164 3.38 5.34 -17.10
CA PHE A 164 3.12 6.71 -17.55
C PHE A 164 4.41 7.43 -17.93
N GLY A 165 4.39 8.14 -19.06
CA GLY A 165 5.57 8.77 -19.66
C GLY A 165 5.30 10.19 -20.14
N TYR A 166 5.16 11.13 -19.20
CA TYR A 166 4.99 12.56 -19.47
C TYR A 166 6.08 13.38 -18.76
N THR A 167 7.17 13.69 -19.46
CA THR A 167 8.28 14.43 -18.86
C THR A 167 7.90 15.85 -18.43
N ASN A 168 6.90 16.46 -19.08
CA ASN A 168 6.41 17.78 -18.73
C ASN A 168 5.52 17.81 -17.47
N ALA A 169 5.13 16.65 -16.94
CA ALA A 169 4.36 16.56 -15.69
C ALA A 169 5.26 16.68 -14.45
N ILE A 170 6.53 16.27 -14.55
CA ILE A 170 7.45 16.26 -13.41
C ILE A 170 7.74 17.70 -12.98
N GLY A 171 7.54 17.98 -11.69
CA GLY A 171 7.68 19.31 -11.10
C GLY A 171 6.42 20.17 -11.18
N CYS A 172 5.34 19.70 -11.83
CA CYS A 172 4.05 20.37 -11.81
C CYS A 172 3.27 20.04 -10.54
N ASP A 173 2.49 21.00 -10.07
CA ASP A 173 1.45 20.75 -9.07
C ASP A 173 0.26 20.05 -9.75
N ILE A 174 -0.11 18.89 -9.25
CA ILE A 174 -1.17 18.07 -9.84
C ILE A 174 -2.54 18.74 -9.78
N VAL A 175 -2.81 19.55 -8.75
CA VAL A 175 -4.10 20.24 -8.61
C VAL A 175 -4.21 21.35 -9.64
N ASP A 176 -3.12 22.06 -9.90
CA ASP A 176 -3.06 23.12 -10.91
C ASP A 176 -3.19 22.60 -12.36
N LEU A 177 -2.95 21.30 -12.59
CA LEU A 177 -3.16 20.70 -13.90
C LEU A 177 -4.66 20.60 -14.26
N PHE A 178 -5.55 20.50 -13.26
CA PHE A 178 -6.99 20.37 -13.49
C PHE A 178 -7.66 21.73 -13.66
N ARG A 179 -8.43 21.88 -14.74
CA ARG A 179 -9.14 23.12 -15.09
C ARG A 179 -10.66 22.92 -15.17
N PHE A 180 -11.26 22.46 -14.08
CA PHE A 180 -12.69 22.15 -14.01
C PHE A 180 -13.58 23.34 -14.39
N GLU A 181 -13.22 24.55 -13.95
CA GLU A 181 -13.97 25.77 -14.25
C GLU A 181 -14.05 26.06 -15.76
N GLU A 182 -12.98 25.79 -16.53
CA GLU A 182 -12.96 25.96 -17.99
C GLU A 182 -13.91 25.01 -18.71
N ARG A 183 -14.28 23.90 -18.06
CA ARG A 183 -15.27 22.92 -18.53
C ARG A 183 -16.68 23.16 -17.95
N GLY A 184 -16.89 24.26 -17.23
CA GLY A 184 -18.17 24.61 -16.61
C GLY A 184 -18.55 23.75 -15.41
N LEU A 185 -17.56 23.12 -14.76
CA LEU A 185 -17.76 22.28 -13.58
C LEU A 185 -17.48 23.08 -12.30
N ALA A 186 -18.45 23.11 -11.38
CA ALA A 186 -18.28 23.66 -10.03
C ALA A 186 -17.59 22.65 -9.07
N VAL A 187 -16.48 22.04 -9.53
CA VAL A 187 -15.71 21.06 -8.75
C VAL A 187 -14.49 21.74 -8.15
N LYS A 188 -14.34 21.65 -6.83
CA LYS A 188 -13.15 22.12 -6.11
C LYS A 188 -12.34 20.94 -5.59
N ILE A 189 -11.10 20.80 -6.05
CA ILE A 189 -10.15 19.89 -5.41
C ILE A 189 -9.78 20.50 -4.05
N VAL A 190 -10.03 19.75 -2.98
CA VAL A 190 -9.74 20.17 -1.59
C VAL A 190 -8.69 19.29 -0.93
N ALA A 191 -8.31 18.19 -1.58
CA ALA A 191 -7.27 17.31 -1.07
C ALA A 191 -6.63 16.44 -2.16
N VAL A 192 -5.36 16.11 -1.96
CA VAL A 192 -4.65 15.00 -2.61
C VAL A 192 -4.28 13.98 -1.53
N ALA A 193 -4.48 12.69 -1.80
CA ALA A 193 -4.26 11.67 -0.78
C ALA A 193 -3.60 10.39 -1.33
N ASN A 194 -2.63 9.89 -0.58
CA ASN A 194 -2.06 8.56 -0.78
C ASN A 194 -3.09 7.46 -0.46
N ASP A 195 -2.97 6.31 -1.12
CA ASP A 195 -3.88 5.19 -1.02
C ASP A 195 -3.96 4.56 0.39
N THR A 196 -2.86 4.57 1.14
CA THR A 196 -2.84 4.10 2.53
C THR A 196 -3.61 5.03 3.46
N VAL A 197 -3.50 6.35 3.26
CA VAL A 197 -4.27 7.38 3.99
C VAL A 197 -5.76 7.20 3.71
N CYS A 198 -6.10 6.98 2.45
CA CYS A 198 -7.47 6.66 2.05
C CYS A 198 -7.95 5.36 2.71
N THR A 199 -7.12 4.31 2.70
CA THR A 199 -7.45 3.02 3.32
C THR A 199 -7.71 3.14 4.81
N LEU A 200 -6.90 3.92 5.52
CA LEU A 200 -7.08 4.25 6.93
C LEU A 200 -8.46 4.89 7.14
N LEU A 201 -8.73 5.99 6.42
CA LEU A 201 -9.94 6.80 6.66
C LEU A 201 -11.24 6.12 6.21
N ALA A 202 -11.20 5.31 5.16
CA ALA A 202 -12.35 4.52 4.71
C ALA A 202 -12.85 3.58 5.81
N HIS A 203 -11.92 2.90 6.50
CA HIS A 203 -12.27 2.04 7.63
C HIS A 203 -12.60 2.87 8.87
N ALA A 204 -11.85 3.95 9.14
CA ALA A 204 -12.05 4.79 10.31
C ALA A 204 -13.44 5.41 10.37
N TYR A 205 -14.04 5.77 9.23
CA TYR A 205 -15.41 6.29 9.19
C TYR A 205 -16.47 5.29 9.71
N GLN A 206 -16.24 3.99 9.54
CA GLN A 206 -17.11 2.93 10.07
C GLN A 206 -16.63 2.39 11.43
N HIS A 207 -15.34 2.53 11.70
CA HIS A 207 -14.65 2.05 12.89
C HIS A 207 -13.72 3.14 13.45
N PRO A 208 -14.23 4.11 14.23
CA PRO A 208 -13.48 5.29 14.67
C PRO A 208 -12.19 5.02 15.45
N MET A 209 -12.02 3.80 15.96
CA MET A 209 -10.80 3.31 16.62
C MET A 209 -9.66 2.95 15.65
N THR A 210 -9.84 3.11 14.35
CA THR A 210 -8.81 2.81 13.35
C THR A 210 -7.67 3.81 13.45
N ARG A 211 -6.43 3.32 13.47
CA ARG A 211 -5.23 4.16 13.62
C ARG A 211 -4.16 3.92 12.58
N ILE A 212 -4.25 2.84 11.82
CA ILE A 212 -3.25 2.42 10.83
C ILE A 212 -3.97 2.00 9.55
N GLY A 213 -3.50 2.42 8.39
CA GLY A 213 -3.95 1.97 7.07
C GLY A 213 -2.80 1.38 6.27
N ILE A 214 -2.98 0.18 5.73
CA ILE A 214 -1.97 -0.55 4.97
C ILE A 214 -2.55 -0.94 3.62
N VAL A 215 -1.74 -0.75 2.58
CA VAL A 215 -1.97 -1.37 1.27
C VAL A 215 -0.92 -2.45 1.10
N HIS A 216 -1.35 -3.67 0.78
CA HIS A 216 -0.47 -4.81 0.56
C HIS A 216 -1.00 -5.74 -0.54
N GLY A 217 -0.48 -5.54 -1.75
CA GLY A 217 -0.85 -6.27 -2.97
C GLY A 217 0.34 -6.31 -3.93
N ALA A 218 0.20 -5.74 -5.13
CA ALA A 218 1.33 -5.61 -6.07
C ALA A 218 2.51 -4.85 -5.46
N GLY A 219 2.24 -3.78 -4.71
CA GLY A 219 3.19 -3.07 -3.86
C GLY A 219 2.77 -3.05 -2.39
N THR A 220 3.51 -2.36 -1.54
CA THR A 220 3.19 -2.26 -0.11
C THR A 220 3.48 -0.88 0.48
N ASN A 221 2.53 -0.33 1.22
CA ASN A 221 2.74 0.92 1.97
C ASN A 221 1.92 0.94 3.28
N CYS A 222 2.25 1.85 4.19
CA CYS A 222 1.58 2.05 5.47
C CYS A 222 1.44 3.54 5.80
N SER A 223 0.28 3.91 6.33
CA SER A 223 0.06 5.18 7.02
C SER A 223 -0.48 4.95 8.42
N TYR A 224 -0.20 5.89 9.31
CA TYR A 224 -0.66 5.87 10.70
C TYR A 224 -0.77 7.30 11.25
N TYR A 225 -1.50 7.50 12.34
CA TYR A 225 -1.52 8.80 13.04
C TYR A 225 -0.23 9.01 13.83
N ASP A 226 0.31 10.22 13.84
CA ASP A 226 1.40 10.64 14.71
C ASP A 226 1.10 12.00 15.33
N HIS A 227 1.72 12.26 16.48
CA HIS A 227 1.67 13.57 17.13
C HIS A 227 2.41 14.57 16.25
N ILE A 228 1.78 15.73 15.98
CA ILE A 228 2.39 16.81 15.22
C ILE A 228 3.74 17.24 15.84
N ASP A 229 3.87 17.19 17.17
CA ASP A 229 5.10 17.51 17.90
C ASP A 229 6.30 16.61 17.55
N ASN A 230 6.05 15.39 17.07
CA ASN A 230 7.09 14.48 16.63
C ASN A 230 7.64 14.83 15.22
N ILE A 231 6.89 15.63 14.46
CA ILE A 231 7.23 16.05 13.09
C ILE A 231 8.11 17.29 13.14
N ASN A 232 9.40 17.10 13.37
CA ASN A 232 10.38 18.18 13.39
C ASN A 232 11.32 18.08 12.19
N MET A 233 10.81 18.36 10.99
CA MET A 233 11.56 18.25 9.74
C MET A 233 12.58 19.38 9.49
N GLY A 234 12.87 20.20 10.51
CA GLY A 234 13.76 21.36 10.39
C GLY A 234 13.24 22.42 9.41
N ASP A 235 14.05 23.45 9.15
CA ASP A 235 13.78 24.53 8.18
C ASP A 235 14.02 24.04 6.73
N THR A 236 13.48 22.87 6.41
CA THR A 236 13.46 22.32 5.05
C THR A 236 12.26 22.90 4.31
N THR A 237 12.40 23.13 3.00
CA THR A 237 11.39 23.78 2.12
C THR A 237 10.05 23.05 2.00
N VAL A 238 9.87 21.94 2.72
CA VAL A 238 8.72 21.03 2.66
C VAL A 238 8.09 20.84 4.05
N SER A 239 8.71 21.36 5.10
CA SER A 239 8.08 21.38 6.40
C SER A 239 6.92 22.39 6.35
N PRO A 240 5.70 22.02 6.76
CA PRO A 240 4.66 23.00 7.01
C PRO A 240 5.26 24.10 7.87
N SER A 241 5.03 25.35 7.48
CA SER A 241 5.56 26.52 8.20
C SER A 241 5.38 26.28 9.70
N SER A 242 6.37 26.66 10.51
CA SER A 242 6.22 26.64 11.97
C SER A 242 4.93 27.33 12.43
N SER A 243 4.37 28.24 11.61
CA SER A 243 3.05 28.84 11.80
C SER A 243 1.86 27.89 11.58
N PHE A 244 1.91 26.94 10.65
CA PHE A 244 0.85 25.94 10.43
C PHE A 244 0.73 25.03 11.65
N TYR A 245 1.84 24.44 12.07
CA TYR A 245 1.86 23.59 13.27
C TYR A 245 1.56 24.38 14.55
N SER A 246 2.13 25.59 14.72
CA SER A 246 1.82 26.43 15.88
C SER A 246 0.34 26.83 15.95
N SER A 247 -0.32 27.05 14.81
CA SER A 247 -1.74 27.38 14.78
C SER A 247 -2.66 26.20 15.14
N MET A 248 -2.18 24.96 15.01
CA MET A 248 -2.93 23.76 15.42
C MET A 248 -2.68 23.37 16.89
N THR A 249 -1.55 23.76 17.47
CA THR A 249 -1.24 23.52 18.89
C THR A 249 -1.91 24.51 19.85
N ASP A 250 -2.40 25.65 19.33
CA ASP A 250 -3.03 26.71 20.12
C ASP A 250 -4.52 26.45 20.41
N ASP A 251 -5.13 25.43 19.80
CA ASP A 251 -6.49 25.00 20.09
C ASP A 251 -6.52 23.97 21.25
N ASP A 252 -7.47 24.15 22.19
CA ASP A 252 -7.68 23.29 23.37
C ASP A 252 -8.30 21.91 23.01
N ASP A 253 -8.59 21.63 21.73
CA ASP A 253 -9.08 20.34 21.26
C ASP A 253 -7.90 19.39 20.94
N ASP A 254 -7.69 18.41 21.82
CA ASP A 254 -6.63 17.38 21.74
C ASP A 254 -6.67 16.60 20.40
N ASP A 255 -7.87 16.45 19.81
CA ASP A 255 -8.10 15.70 18.57
C ASP A 255 -7.40 16.31 17.33
N ASN A 256 -7.06 17.61 17.32
CA ASN A 256 -6.39 18.26 16.19
C ASN A 256 -4.86 18.16 16.22
N ARG A 257 -4.29 17.51 17.24
CA ARG A 257 -2.84 17.39 17.43
C ARG A 257 -2.22 16.20 16.71
N ASP A 258 -3.06 15.30 16.18
CA ASP A 258 -2.63 14.15 15.41
C ASP A 258 -2.73 14.40 13.91
N MET A 259 -1.74 13.93 13.17
CA MET A 259 -1.68 13.96 11.70
C MET A 259 -1.38 12.57 11.16
N ILE A 260 -2.03 12.20 10.04
CA ILE A 260 -1.68 10.96 9.35
C ILE A 260 -0.34 11.12 8.64
N ILE A 261 0.59 10.20 8.90
CA ILE A 261 1.90 10.10 8.25
C ILE A 261 1.90 8.92 7.29
N ASN A 262 2.32 9.15 6.04
CA ASN A 262 2.62 8.12 5.07
C ASN A 262 4.09 7.68 5.22
N THR A 263 4.32 6.43 5.58
CA THR A 263 5.67 5.92 5.88
C THR A 263 6.55 5.72 4.65
N GLU A 264 5.95 5.44 3.48
CA GLU A 264 6.64 4.89 2.30
C GLU A 264 7.54 3.69 2.66
N TRP A 265 7.01 2.76 3.46
CA TRP A 265 7.80 1.65 4.01
C TRP A 265 8.29 0.62 2.99
N CYS A 266 7.87 0.73 1.72
CA CYS A 266 8.35 -0.10 0.61
C CYS A 266 9.88 -0.01 0.51
N SER A 267 10.42 1.19 0.77
CA SER A 267 11.83 1.53 0.76
C SER A 267 12.58 1.17 2.04
N PHE A 268 11.91 0.62 3.06
CA PHE A 268 12.60 0.10 4.23
C PHE A 268 13.62 -0.96 3.79
N GLY A 269 14.84 -0.89 4.33
CA GLY A 269 15.94 -1.64 3.74
C GLY A 269 17.25 -1.57 4.53
N GLY A 270 18.33 -1.96 3.85
CA GLY A 270 19.67 -1.98 4.43
C GLY A 270 19.96 -3.23 5.25
N HIS A 271 20.69 -3.06 6.35
CA HIS A 271 21.21 -4.15 7.18
C HIS A 271 20.15 -4.79 8.10
N HIS A 272 18.94 -4.22 8.15
CA HIS A 272 17.85 -4.71 8.98
C HIS A 272 17.05 -5.85 8.35
N LEU A 273 17.05 -5.95 7.01
CA LEU A 273 16.31 -6.99 6.29
C LEU A 273 17.12 -8.28 6.20
N PRO A 274 16.53 -9.45 6.55
CA PRO A 274 17.17 -10.75 6.43
C PRO A 274 17.13 -11.25 4.98
N ARG A 275 17.83 -10.55 4.08
CA ARG A 275 17.91 -10.90 2.65
C ARG A 275 18.71 -12.19 2.46
N ASN A 276 18.20 -13.07 1.59
CA ASN A 276 18.93 -14.23 1.07
C ASN A 276 19.40 -13.98 -0.38
N GLU A 277 20.08 -14.96 -0.97
CA GLU A 277 20.63 -14.89 -2.32
C GLU A 277 19.55 -14.70 -3.40
N PHE A 278 18.33 -15.18 -3.18
CA PHE A 278 17.22 -15.01 -4.13
C PHE A 278 16.71 -13.57 -4.10
N ASP A 279 16.62 -12.95 -2.91
CA ASP A 279 16.27 -11.54 -2.78
C ASP A 279 17.30 -10.63 -3.46
N ILE A 280 18.59 -10.96 -3.32
CA ILE A 280 19.69 -10.22 -3.96
C ILE A 280 19.54 -10.30 -5.49
N ARG A 281 19.26 -11.50 -6.02
CA ARG A 281 19.10 -11.68 -7.47
C ARG A 281 17.88 -10.93 -8.01
N VAL A 282 16.73 -11.02 -7.35
CA VAL A 282 15.53 -10.25 -7.74
C VAL A 282 15.81 -8.75 -7.75
N ASP A 283 16.55 -8.24 -6.76
CA ASP A 283 16.93 -6.84 -6.70
C ASP A 283 17.88 -6.44 -7.85
N GLU A 284 18.91 -7.24 -8.12
CA GLU A 284 19.89 -7.01 -9.19
C GLU A 284 19.27 -7.04 -10.59
N GLU A 285 18.26 -7.87 -10.81
CA GLU A 285 17.57 -8.04 -12.10
C GLU A 285 16.35 -7.08 -12.26
N SER A 286 16.00 -6.34 -11.21
CA SER A 286 14.88 -5.38 -11.25
C SER A 286 15.25 -4.06 -11.93
N ASN A 287 14.22 -3.34 -12.42
CA ASN A 287 14.39 -2.01 -13.01
C ASN A 287 14.83 -0.93 -12.01
N ASN A 288 14.71 -1.19 -10.70
CA ASN A 288 14.98 -0.27 -9.61
C ASN A 288 15.93 -0.90 -8.58
N GLN A 289 17.10 -1.34 -9.04
CA GLN A 289 18.12 -1.98 -8.19
C GLN A 289 18.45 -1.14 -6.94
N GLY A 290 18.47 -1.79 -5.78
CA GLY A 290 18.76 -1.17 -4.49
C GLY A 290 17.61 -0.37 -3.89
N ILE A 291 16.47 -0.30 -4.57
CA ILE A 291 15.28 0.46 -4.17
C ILE A 291 14.13 -0.53 -3.89
N HIS A 292 13.23 -0.17 -2.97
CA HIS A 292 12.04 -0.95 -2.60
C HIS A 292 12.35 -2.37 -2.10
N LEU A 293 13.43 -2.51 -1.31
CA LEU A 293 13.92 -3.83 -0.87
C LEU A 293 12.89 -4.61 -0.04
N PHE A 294 12.15 -3.95 0.84
CA PHE A 294 11.11 -4.61 1.63
C PHE A 294 9.93 -5.07 0.76
N GLU A 295 9.53 -4.24 -0.20
CA GLU A 295 8.48 -4.57 -1.17
C GLU A 295 8.83 -5.82 -1.99
N LYS A 296 10.07 -5.89 -2.52
CA LYS A 296 10.60 -7.03 -3.28
C LYS A 296 10.56 -8.36 -2.52
N MET A 297 10.62 -8.31 -1.19
CA MET A 297 10.61 -9.51 -0.36
C MET A 297 9.20 -9.99 0.03
N THR A 298 8.17 -9.15 -0.15
CA THR A 298 6.87 -9.36 0.52
C THR A 298 5.64 -9.26 -0.38
N THR A 299 5.75 -8.69 -1.58
CA THR A 299 4.60 -8.28 -2.40
C THR A 299 4.42 -9.06 -3.69
N GLY A 300 3.23 -8.94 -4.26
CA GLY A 300 2.72 -9.83 -5.31
C GLY A 300 3.42 -9.65 -6.63
N MET A 301 4.06 -8.51 -6.83
CA MET A 301 4.92 -8.28 -7.99
C MET A 301 6.18 -9.17 -7.96
N TYR A 302 6.64 -9.61 -6.78
CA TYR A 302 7.95 -10.25 -6.62
C TYR A 302 7.93 -11.63 -5.97
N LEU A 303 6.88 -12.02 -5.23
CA LEU A 303 6.83 -13.35 -4.59
C LEU A 303 6.91 -14.50 -5.61
N GLY A 304 6.16 -14.40 -6.70
CA GLY A 304 6.23 -15.36 -7.79
C GLY A 304 7.62 -15.43 -8.44
N GLU A 305 8.30 -14.29 -8.59
CA GLU A 305 9.66 -14.24 -9.13
C GLU A 305 10.70 -14.85 -8.19
N LEU A 306 10.54 -14.66 -6.87
CA LEU A 306 11.34 -15.36 -5.86
C LEU A 306 11.17 -16.88 -5.98
N VAL A 307 9.93 -17.37 -6.14
CA VAL A 307 9.66 -18.79 -6.39
C VAL A 307 10.35 -19.25 -7.66
N ARG A 308 10.22 -18.51 -8.77
CA ARG A 308 10.85 -18.83 -10.05
C ARG A 308 12.36 -19.02 -9.92
N HIS A 309 13.07 -18.09 -9.27
CA HIS A 309 14.50 -18.22 -9.06
C HIS A 309 14.89 -19.45 -8.23
N VAL A 310 14.08 -19.79 -7.21
CA VAL A 310 14.30 -21.02 -6.43
C VAL A 310 14.10 -22.26 -7.30
N LEU A 311 13.06 -22.30 -8.14
CA LEU A 311 12.81 -23.43 -9.03
C LEU A 311 13.93 -23.60 -10.06
N VAL A 312 14.38 -22.51 -10.69
CA VAL A 312 15.52 -22.52 -11.62
C VAL A 312 16.77 -23.05 -10.93
N TYR A 313 17.04 -22.61 -9.70
CA TYR A 313 18.18 -23.09 -8.91
C TYR A 313 18.08 -24.59 -8.58
N LEU A 314 16.91 -25.06 -8.13
CA LEU A 314 16.68 -26.48 -7.85
C LEU A 314 16.79 -27.34 -9.10
N ASN A 315 16.41 -26.83 -10.27
CA ASN A 315 16.58 -27.53 -11.54
C ASN A 315 18.06 -27.69 -11.92
N GLN A 316 18.85 -26.62 -11.77
CA GLN A 316 20.31 -26.65 -12.01
C GLN A 316 21.02 -27.69 -11.12
N LEU A 317 20.49 -27.94 -9.92
CA LEU A 317 20.97 -28.97 -9.00
C LEU A 317 20.42 -30.38 -9.28
N GLY A 318 19.53 -30.54 -10.27
CA GLY A 318 18.86 -31.81 -10.59
C GLY A 318 17.88 -32.27 -9.51
N VAL A 319 17.37 -31.35 -8.68
CA VAL A 319 16.41 -31.65 -7.61
C VAL A 319 14.99 -31.78 -8.17
N ILE A 320 14.63 -30.92 -9.11
CA ILE A 320 13.44 -31.06 -9.94
C ILE A 320 13.83 -31.46 -11.36
N SER A 321 12.90 -32.04 -12.11
CA SER A 321 13.19 -32.64 -13.43
C SER A 321 12.26 -32.21 -14.57
N PHE A 322 11.25 -31.40 -14.26
CA PHE A 322 10.27 -30.94 -15.24
C PHE A 322 10.73 -29.69 -15.99
N PHE A 323 11.85 -29.07 -15.63
CA PHE A 323 12.32 -27.86 -16.27
C PHE A 323 13.51 -28.17 -17.18
N ASN A 324 13.39 -27.88 -18.46
CA ASN A 324 14.45 -28.09 -19.44
C ASN A 324 14.78 -26.76 -20.13
N ASN A 325 15.96 -26.21 -19.83
CA ASN A 325 16.41 -24.92 -20.38
C ASN A 325 16.62 -24.92 -21.90
N ASP A 326 16.55 -26.09 -22.55
CA ASP A 326 16.60 -26.22 -24.02
C ASP A 326 15.22 -26.06 -24.67
N ASP A 327 14.13 -25.96 -23.88
CA ASP A 327 12.78 -25.76 -24.37
C ASP A 327 12.44 -24.26 -24.44
N GLU A 328 12.49 -23.69 -25.65
CA GLU A 328 12.25 -22.25 -25.88
C GLU A 328 10.84 -21.80 -25.46
N ASP A 329 9.89 -22.72 -25.31
CA ASP A 329 8.51 -22.43 -24.91
C ASP A 329 8.32 -22.39 -23.37
N CYS A 330 9.33 -22.80 -22.58
CA CYS A 330 9.17 -22.87 -21.13
C CYS A 330 9.14 -21.49 -20.47
N LEU A 331 8.00 -21.13 -19.86
CA LEU A 331 7.85 -19.80 -19.27
C LEU A 331 8.63 -19.62 -17.96
N LEU A 332 9.12 -20.68 -17.31
CA LEU A 332 9.98 -20.56 -16.12
C LEU A 332 11.36 -19.96 -16.43
N ASP A 333 11.83 -20.04 -17.68
CA ASP A 333 13.04 -19.37 -18.13
C ASP A 333 12.86 -17.85 -18.25
N THR A 334 11.62 -17.38 -18.36
CA THR A 334 11.32 -15.96 -18.56
C THR A 334 11.04 -15.25 -17.23
N PRO A 335 11.74 -14.14 -16.91
CA PRO A 335 11.47 -13.36 -15.70
C PRO A 335 10.00 -12.98 -15.56
N TYR A 336 9.50 -13.01 -14.32
CA TYR A 336 8.15 -12.62 -13.89
C TYR A 336 6.98 -13.46 -14.48
N HIS A 337 7.26 -14.58 -15.15
CA HIS A 337 6.20 -15.43 -15.71
C HIS A 337 5.65 -16.48 -14.74
N PHE A 338 6.31 -16.72 -13.60
CA PHE A 338 5.68 -17.41 -12.48
C PHE A 338 4.95 -16.38 -11.64
N ASP A 339 3.65 -16.20 -11.91
CA ASP A 339 2.82 -15.20 -11.23
C ASP A 339 2.52 -15.60 -9.78
N THR A 340 2.38 -14.61 -8.89
CA THR A 340 2.08 -14.86 -7.47
C THR A 340 0.74 -15.58 -7.27
N SER A 341 -0.25 -15.40 -8.17
CA SER A 341 -1.50 -16.16 -8.11
C SER A 341 -1.29 -17.67 -8.26
N TYR A 342 -0.22 -18.12 -8.93
CA TYR A 342 0.13 -19.54 -9.00
C TYR A 342 0.52 -20.10 -7.64
N MET A 343 1.13 -19.29 -6.77
CA MET A 343 1.41 -19.67 -5.39
C MET A 343 0.11 -19.93 -4.62
N TYR A 344 -0.95 -19.17 -4.90
CA TYR A 344 -2.24 -19.33 -4.23
C TYR A 344 -2.83 -20.71 -4.57
N VAL A 345 -2.81 -21.04 -5.86
CA VAL A 345 -3.28 -22.35 -6.36
C VAL A 345 -2.43 -23.47 -5.76
N CYS A 346 -1.10 -23.35 -5.83
CA CYS A 346 -0.20 -24.38 -5.31
C CYS A 346 -0.37 -24.62 -3.81
N GLU A 347 -0.52 -23.58 -2.98
CA GLU A 347 -0.74 -23.74 -1.54
C GLU A 347 -2.15 -24.24 -1.22
N ALA A 348 -3.18 -23.83 -1.97
CA ALA A 348 -4.56 -24.27 -1.79
C ALA A 348 -4.77 -25.74 -2.17
N ASP A 349 -4.01 -26.26 -3.13
CA ASP A 349 -4.17 -27.62 -3.68
C ASP A 349 -4.01 -28.73 -2.62
N GLN A 350 -5.13 -29.29 -2.14
CA GLN A 350 -5.14 -30.39 -1.17
C GLN A 350 -5.33 -31.76 -1.83
N ASP A 351 -5.29 -31.82 -3.17
CA ASP A 351 -5.46 -33.08 -3.88
C ASP A 351 -4.25 -33.99 -3.65
N ASN A 352 -4.47 -35.31 -3.53
CA ASN A 352 -3.39 -36.26 -3.28
C ASN A 352 -2.36 -36.30 -4.42
N GLU A 353 -2.81 -36.00 -5.64
CA GLU A 353 -1.95 -35.89 -6.80
C GLU A 353 -1.53 -34.45 -7.08
N LEU A 354 -1.98 -33.44 -6.33
CA LEU A 354 -1.71 -32.03 -6.62
C LEU A 354 -2.05 -31.65 -8.08
N ASN A 355 -3.28 -31.95 -8.50
CA ASN A 355 -3.72 -31.74 -9.87
C ASN A 355 -3.77 -30.27 -10.31
N ASP A 356 -4.09 -29.35 -9.41
CA ASP A 356 -4.12 -27.92 -9.76
C ASP A 356 -2.69 -27.40 -9.95
N THR A 357 -1.78 -27.81 -9.06
CA THR A 357 -0.34 -27.57 -9.21
C THR A 357 0.20 -28.16 -10.51
N ARG A 358 -0.28 -29.34 -10.92
CA ARG A 358 0.05 -29.95 -12.21
C ARG A 358 -0.37 -29.05 -13.37
N VAL A 359 -1.61 -28.57 -13.40
CA VAL A 359 -2.12 -27.70 -14.47
C VAL A 359 -1.29 -26.42 -14.59
N ILE A 360 -0.94 -25.81 -13.45
CA ILE A 360 -0.04 -24.64 -13.42
C ILE A 360 1.29 -24.93 -14.11
N LEU A 361 1.97 -26.01 -13.72
CA LEU A 361 3.30 -26.31 -14.24
C LEU A 361 3.26 -26.76 -15.71
N GLU A 362 2.38 -27.71 -16.03
CA GLU A 362 2.35 -28.34 -17.35
C GLU A 362 1.72 -27.44 -18.42
N GLU A 363 0.63 -26.74 -18.08
CA GLU A 363 -0.15 -25.97 -19.05
C GLU A 363 0.21 -24.49 -19.04
N MET A 364 0.33 -23.87 -17.85
CA MET A 364 0.59 -22.44 -17.75
C MET A 364 2.07 -22.12 -17.87
N CYS A 365 2.93 -22.86 -17.18
CA CYS A 365 4.39 -22.68 -17.24
C CYS A 365 5.04 -23.44 -18.41
N GLN A 366 4.28 -24.29 -19.12
CA GLN A 366 4.72 -25.02 -20.31
C GLN A 366 5.95 -25.90 -20.05
N THR A 367 5.98 -26.59 -18.90
CA THR A 367 7.16 -27.38 -18.49
C THR A 367 7.11 -28.85 -18.93
N GLY A 368 6.08 -29.27 -19.67
CA GLY A 368 5.84 -30.70 -19.94
C GLY A 368 5.50 -31.51 -18.68
N ALA A 369 5.44 -32.84 -18.77
CA ALA A 369 4.90 -33.69 -17.72
C ALA A 369 5.67 -33.63 -16.39
N THR A 370 4.95 -33.45 -15.29
CA THR A 370 5.50 -33.29 -13.94
C THR A 370 5.30 -34.53 -13.07
N SER A 371 6.26 -34.85 -12.20
CA SER A 371 6.09 -35.91 -11.20
C SER A 371 5.34 -35.40 -9.96
N LEU A 372 4.75 -36.31 -9.17
CA LEU A 372 4.18 -35.93 -7.86
C LEU A 372 5.24 -35.34 -6.92
N ASN A 373 6.46 -35.85 -6.95
CA ASN A 373 7.54 -35.34 -6.11
C ASN A 373 7.91 -33.89 -6.48
N ASP A 374 7.95 -33.57 -7.77
CA ASP A 374 8.20 -32.21 -8.25
C ASP A 374 7.10 -31.25 -7.81
N ARG A 375 5.83 -31.64 -7.97
CA ARG A 375 4.66 -30.85 -7.53
C ARG A 375 4.70 -30.58 -6.03
N LEU A 376 5.08 -31.58 -5.23
CA LEU A 376 5.28 -31.42 -3.77
C LEU A 376 6.42 -30.44 -3.44
N ILE A 377 7.51 -30.44 -4.21
CA ILE A 377 8.61 -29.49 -4.03
C ILE A 377 8.15 -28.07 -4.35
N VAL A 378 7.46 -27.86 -5.48
CA VAL A 378 6.92 -26.54 -5.86
C VAL A 378 5.98 -26.00 -4.79
N LYS A 379 5.06 -26.84 -4.28
CA LYS A 379 4.17 -26.47 -3.17
C LYS A 379 4.93 -26.05 -1.91
N LYS A 380 6.01 -26.76 -1.55
CA LYS A 380 6.87 -26.39 -0.40
C LYS A 380 7.56 -25.05 -0.62
N VAL A 381 8.14 -24.82 -1.81
CA VAL A 381 8.80 -23.55 -2.14
C VAL A 381 7.83 -22.39 -2.04
N CYS A 382 6.62 -22.51 -2.61
CA CYS A 382 5.56 -21.50 -2.47
C CYS A 382 5.27 -21.22 -0.99
N SER A 383 5.13 -22.27 -0.19
CA SER A 383 4.89 -22.14 1.25
C SER A 383 6.02 -21.45 2.00
N TRP A 384 7.29 -21.74 1.69
CA TRP A 384 8.44 -21.10 2.33
C TRP A 384 8.49 -19.60 2.01
N VAL A 385 8.33 -19.23 0.74
CA VAL A 385 8.30 -17.83 0.29
C VAL A 385 7.14 -17.07 0.93
N GLY A 386 5.92 -17.61 0.85
CA GLY A 386 4.73 -16.97 1.43
C GLY A 386 4.78 -16.86 2.95
N GLN A 387 5.28 -17.89 3.64
CA GLN A 387 5.44 -17.86 5.10
C GLN A 387 6.48 -16.83 5.53
N ARG A 388 7.59 -16.70 4.79
CA ARG A 388 8.59 -15.66 5.04
C ARG A 388 8.01 -14.27 4.83
N ALA A 389 7.35 -14.04 3.69
CA ALA A 389 6.73 -12.75 3.35
C ALA A 389 5.75 -12.28 4.43
N ALA A 390 4.85 -13.16 4.88
CA ALA A 390 3.89 -12.86 5.94
C ALA A 390 4.56 -12.52 7.28
N ARG A 391 5.68 -13.16 7.60
CA ARG A 391 6.44 -12.85 8.83
C ARG A 391 7.12 -11.49 8.75
N LEU A 392 7.71 -11.16 7.60
CA LEU A 392 8.35 -9.85 7.40
C LEU A 392 7.31 -8.72 7.45
N LEU A 393 6.16 -8.89 6.79
CA LEU A 393 5.05 -7.93 6.88
C LEU A 393 4.55 -7.78 8.32
N GLY A 394 4.26 -8.89 9.00
CA GLY A 394 3.80 -8.86 10.39
C GLY A 394 4.80 -8.20 11.34
N THR A 395 6.10 -8.32 11.09
CA THR A 395 7.13 -7.61 11.85
C THR A 395 7.09 -6.11 11.61
N ASN A 396 6.97 -5.62 10.36
CA ASN A 396 6.85 -4.18 10.10
C ASN A 396 5.55 -3.59 10.70
N VAL A 397 4.44 -4.32 10.62
CA VAL A 397 3.19 -3.94 11.30
C VAL A 397 3.41 -3.84 12.81
N ALA A 398 4.05 -4.84 13.41
CA ALA A 398 4.39 -4.81 14.84
C ALA A 398 5.28 -3.63 15.20
N SER A 399 6.24 -3.25 14.34
CA SER A 399 7.09 -2.07 14.55
C SER A 399 6.29 -0.78 14.64
N VAL A 400 5.33 -0.57 13.74
CA VAL A 400 4.46 0.61 13.75
C VAL A 400 3.61 0.62 15.03
N VAL A 401 3.00 -0.51 15.39
CA VAL A 401 2.21 -0.63 16.63
C VAL A 401 3.07 -0.34 17.87
N THR A 402 4.26 -0.92 17.97
CA THR A 402 5.18 -0.68 19.09
C THR A 402 5.61 0.78 19.13
N TYR A 403 5.93 1.38 17.98
CA TYR A 403 6.26 2.81 17.89
C TYR A 403 5.11 3.68 18.42
N MET A 404 3.87 3.42 17.99
CA MET A 404 2.71 4.21 18.39
C MET A 404 2.42 4.12 19.89
N VAL A 405 2.60 2.95 20.50
CA VAL A 405 2.49 2.78 21.95
C VAL A 405 3.64 3.51 22.68
N GLU A 406 4.88 3.42 22.19
CA GLU A 406 6.04 4.10 22.77
C GLU A 406 5.93 5.63 22.72
N GLN A 407 5.33 6.18 21.67
CA GLN A 407 5.11 7.62 21.52
C GLN A 407 3.82 8.11 22.19
N GLY A 408 3.03 7.22 22.81
CA GLY A 408 1.76 7.58 23.43
C GLY A 408 0.68 8.05 22.44
N ILE A 409 0.76 7.61 21.19
CA ILE A 409 -0.26 7.85 20.16
C ILE A 409 -1.45 6.90 20.37
N VAL A 410 -1.15 5.68 20.83
CA VAL A 410 -2.16 4.67 21.19
C VAL A 410 -2.02 4.35 22.67
N ASP A 411 -3.11 4.48 23.43
CA ASP A 411 -3.17 3.96 24.79
C ASP A 411 -3.21 2.42 24.73
N PRO A 412 -2.25 1.70 25.35
CA PRO A 412 -2.25 0.24 25.38
C PRO A 412 -3.48 -0.38 26.07
N ASN A 413 -4.32 0.40 26.75
CA ASN A 413 -5.56 -0.05 27.38
C ASN A 413 -6.80 0.12 26.51
N GLU A 414 -6.71 0.89 25.44
CA GLU A 414 -7.83 1.14 24.52
C GLU A 414 -7.79 0.22 23.31
N GLU A 415 -8.96 -0.03 22.74
CA GLU A 415 -9.08 -0.80 21.51
C GLU A 415 -8.71 0.07 20.30
N PHE A 416 -7.99 -0.51 19.35
CA PHE A 416 -7.63 0.15 18.10
C PHE A 416 -7.61 -0.83 16.95
N ALA A 417 -7.68 -0.30 15.72
CA ALA A 417 -7.77 -1.12 14.52
C ALA A 417 -6.71 -0.76 13.46
N ILE A 418 -6.27 -1.78 12.74
CA ILE A 418 -5.53 -1.68 11.50
C ILE A 418 -6.50 -1.96 10.34
N ALA A 419 -6.55 -1.05 9.38
CA ALA A 419 -7.21 -1.24 8.10
C ALA A 419 -6.19 -1.77 7.07
N ILE A 420 -6.51 -2.86 6.37
CA ILE A 420 -5.65 -3.42 5.32
C ILE A 420 -6.45 -3.59 4.04
N SER A 421 -5.87 -3.20 2.91
CA SER A 421 -6.41 -3.43 1.56
C SER A 421 -5.35 -4.13 0.70
N GLY A 422 -5.77 -5.00 -0.20
CA GLY A 422 -4.91 -5.56 -1.26
C GLY A 422 -4.97 -7.08 -1.39
N ASP A 423 -4.85 -7.53 -2.63
CA ASP A 423 -5.27 -8.87 -3.07
C ASP A 423 -4.47 -10.01 -2.43
N ILE A 424 -3.18 -9.82 -2.11
CA ILE A 424 -2.43 -10.86 -1.37
C ILE A 424 -3.05 -11.13 -0.01
N TYR A 425 -3.43 -10.06 0.68
CA TYR A 425 -3.95 -10.17 2.02
C TYR A 425 -5.34 -10.81 2.03
N GLU A 426 -6.11 -10.57 0.96
CA GLU A 426 -7.47 -11.10 0.74
C GLU A 426 -7.48 -12.54 0.24
N ASP A 427 -6.67 -12.84 -0.77
CA ASP A 427 -6.84 -14.02 -1.60
C ASP A 427 -5.76 -15.09 -1.38
N TYR A 428 -4.55 -14.74 -0.90
CA TYR A 428 -3.50 -15.73 -0.67
C TYR A 428 -3.86 -16.62 0.55
N PRO A 429 -4.09 -17.94 0.36
CA PRO A 429 -4.30 -18.89 1.45
C PRO A 429 -3.38 -18.69 2.66
N ASN A 430 -3.99 -18.56 3.85
CA ASN A 430 -3.31 -18.43 5.14
C ASN A 430 -2.43 -17.18 5.33
N PHE A 431 -2.35 -16.26 4.36
CA PHE A 431 -1.48 -15.09 4.48
C PHE A 431 -1.91 -14.17 5.64
N HIS A 432 -3.18 -13.75 5.67
CA HIS A 432 -3.75 -12.97 6.78
C HIS A 432 -3.51 -13.63 8.16
N PRO A 433 -3.87 -14.91 8.40
CA PRO A 433 -3.56 -15.61 9.65
C PRO A 433 -2.07 -15.62 10.02
N ARG A 434 -1.17 -15.82 9.05
CA ARG A 434 0.29 -15.80 9.26
C ARG A 434 0.78 -14.43 9.69
N VAL A 435 0.28 -13.37 9.07
CA VAL A 435 0.60 -11.97 9.42
C VAL A 435 0.10 -11.67 10.84
N CYS A 436 -1.17 -11.93 11.14
CA CYS A 436 -1.74 -11.69 12.47
C CYS A 436 -1.03 -12.51 13.56
N SER A 437 -0.68 -13.76 13.28
CA SER A 437 0.10 -14.59 14.22
C SER A 437 1.47 -13.96 14.49
N THR A 438 2.12 -13.42 13.46
CA THR A 438 3.42 -12.77 13.62
C THR A 438 3.27 -11.49 14.44
N VAL A 439 2.33 -10.61 14.12
CA VAL A 439 2.07 -9.38 14.89
C VAL A 439 1.86 -9.70 16.37
N ARG A 440 0.97 -10.64 16.70
CA ARG A 440 0.70 -11.06 18.09
C ARG A 440 1.92 -11.61 18.82
N SER A 441 2.85 -12.24 18.09
CA SER A 441 4.08 -12.78 18.67
C SER A 441 5.18 -11.71 18.90
N MET A 442 5.07 -10.57 18.21
CA MET A 442 6.09 -9.52 18.21
C MET A 442 5.80 -8.37 19.17
N ILE A 443 4.52 -8.12 19.49
CA ILE A 443 4.09 -7.02 20.39
C ILE A 443 3.68 -7.54 21.77
N ASP A 444 3.52 -6.62 22.72
CA ASP A 444 3.04 -6.94 24.06
C ASP A 444 1.66 -7.66 24.02
N PRO A 445 1.47 -8.79 24.73
CA PRO A 445 0.21 -9.54 24.70
C PRO A 445 -1.03 -8.74 25.12
N HIS A 446 -0.89 -7.75 25.99
CA HIS A 446 -1.98 -6.87 26.41
C HIS A 446 -2.41 -5.98 25.24
N VAL A 447 -1.46 -5.33 24.56
CA VAL A 447 -1.70 -4.54 23.34
C VAL A 447 -2.30 -5.41 22.24
N ALA A 448 -1.76 -6.61 22.03
CA ALA A 448 -2.27 -7.56 21.04
C ALA A 448 -3.73 -7.98 21.26
N SER A 449 -4.20 -7.98 22.52
CA SER A 449 -5.59 -8.30 22.86
C SER A 449 -6.59 -7.17 22.54
N ARG A 450 -6.09 -5.96 22.33
CA ARG A 450 -6.86 -4.75 22.00
C ARG A 450 -6.78 -4.36 20.53
N LEU A 451 -5.87 -4.98 19.79
CA LEU A 451 -5.67 -4.74 18.38
C LEU A 451 -6.60 -5.61 17.54
N SER A 452 -7.37 -4.97 16.65
CA SER A 452 -8.15 -5.62 15.60
C SER A 452 -7.58 -5.31 14.21
N VAL A 453 -7.81 -6.21 13.25
CA VAL A 453 -7.40 -6.04 11.86
C VAL A 453 -8.64 -6.19 10.98
N GLY A 454 -8.99 -5.13 10.25
CA GLY A 454 -10.10 -5.09 9.31
C GLY A 454 -9.59 -5.04 7.88
N ILE A 455 -10.22 -5.82 7.00
CA ILE A 455 -9.94 -5.78 5.56
C ILE A 455 -10.96 -4.86 4.90
N VAL A 456 -10.47 -3.92 4.07
CA VAL A 456 -11.29 -2.88 3.45
C VAL A 456 -11.36 -3.09 1.95
N LYS A 457 -12.56 -3.33 1.44
CA LYS A 457 -12.83 -3.33 -0.01
C LYS A 457 -13.19 -1.92 -0.46
N HIS A 458 -12.77 -1.53 -1.67
CA HIS A 458 -12.98 -0.18 -2.22
C HIS A 458 -12.40 0.95 -1.34
N SER A 459 -11.32 0.65 -0.63
CA SER A 459 -10.75 1.50 0.42
C SER A 459 -10.32 2.88 -0.10
N ARG A 460 -9.75 2.93 -1.30
CA ARG A 460 -9.11 4.13 -1.84
C ARG A 460 -10.11 5.22 -2.20
N ILE A 461 -11.11 4.87 -2.99
CA ILE A 461 -12.14 5.81 -3.46
C ILE A 461 -12.99 6.35 -2.30
N VAL A 462 -13.47 5.46 -1.42
CA VAL A 462 -14.23 5.87 -0.23
C VAL A 462 -13.37 6.73 0.67
N GLY A 463 -12.13 6.30 0.90
CA GLY A 463 -11.15 7.01 1.71
C GLY A 463 -10.88 8.41 1.20
N ALA A 464 -10.66 8.60 -0.11
CA ALA A 464 -10.47 9.90 -0.72
C ALA A 464 -11.67 10.82 -0.47
N ALA A 465 -12.90 10.31 -0.60
CA ALA A 465 -14.08 11.09 -0.27
C ALA A 465 -14.16 11.48 1.22
N ILE A 466 -13.70 10.60 2.14
CA ILE A 466 -13.55 10.93 3.55
C ILE A 466 -12.45 11.97 3.78
N VAL A 467 -11.33 11.92 3.06
CA VAL A 467 -10.29 12.96 3.11
C VAL A 467 -10.86 14.31 2.68
N ALA A 468 -11.65 14.36 1.59
CA ALA A 468 -12.33 15.58 1.15
C ALA A 468 -13.27 16.14 2.24
N MET A 469 -13.94 15.26 2.99
CA MET A 469 -14.76 15.64 4.13
C MET A 469 -13.91 16.21 5.27
N MET A 470 -12.82 15.55 5.63
CA MET A 470 -11.91 16.01 6.68
C MET A 470 -11.31 17.39 6.34
N ALA A 471 -10.93 17.62 5.08
CA ALA A 471 -10.50 18.92 4.59
C ALA A 471 -11.53 20.04 4.82
N GLY A 472 -12.82 19.70 4.73
CA GLY A 472 -13.93 20.62 5.02
C GLY A 472 -14.04 20.97 6.50
N LYS A 473 -13.77 20.03 7.41
CA LYS A 473 -13.76 20.27 8.86
C LYS A 473 -12.67 21.27 9.26
N THR A 474 -11.45 21.08 8.78
CA THR A 474 -10.30 21.95 9.12
C THR A 474 -10.52 23.40 8.67
N ASN A 475 -11.12 23.61 7.49
CA ASN A 475 -11.42 24.94 6.96
C ASN A 475 -12.53 25.69 7.73
N TYR A 476 -13.42 24.97 8.42
CA TYR A 476 -14.48 25.58 9.22
C TYR A 476 -13.91 26.25 10.49
N HIS A 477 -12.97 25.57 11.16
CA HIS A 477 -12.30 26.09 12.37
C HIS A 477 -11.44 27.33 12.10
N HIS A 478 -10.74 27.41 10.96
CA HIS A 478 -9.97 28.60 10.60
C HIS A 478 -10.84 29.83 10.26
N ARG A 479 -12.07 29.65 9.76
CA ARG A 479 -12.97 30.78 9.46
C ARG A 479 -13.51 31.48 10.71
N ASP A 480 -13.82 30.72 11.75
CA ASP A 480 -14.35 31.29 13.00
C ASP A 480 -13.28 32.12 13.76
N TYR A 481 -12.00 31.73 13.67
CA TYR A 481 -10.89 32.50 14.24
C TYR A 481 -10.71 33.89 13.59
N TYR A 482 -10.85 33.99 12.27
CA TYR A 482 -10.74 35.28 11.57
C TYR A 482 -11.96 36.18 11.76
N CYS A 483 -13.16 35.62 11.94
CA CYS A 483 -14.35 36.41 12.26
C CYS A 483 -14.30 37.00 13.68
N LEU A 484 -13.71 36.31 14.66
CA LEU A 484 -13.55 36.81 16.04
C LEU A 484 -12.47 37.88 16.19
N LEU A 485 -11.46 37.91 15.31
CA LEU A 485 -10.43 38.95 15.30
C LEU A 485 -10.86 40.25 14.57
N GLN A 486 -12.03 40.24 13.92
CA GLN A 486 -12.60 41.41 13.24
C GLN A 486 -13.83 42.01 13.95
N SER A 487 -14.19 41.50 15.13
CA SER A 487 -15.20 42.05 16.04
C SER A 487 -14.56 42.62 17.30
#